data_AF-A0AB39PB66-F1
#
_entry.id   AF-A0AB39PB66-F1
#
_cell.length_a   1.000
_cell.length_b   1.000
_cell.length_c   1.000
_cell.angle_alpha   90.00
_cell.angle_beta   90.00
_cell.angle_gamma   90.00
#
_symmetry.space_group_name_H-M   'P 1'
#
loop_
_entity.id
_entity.type
_entity.pdbx_description
1 polymer ?
#
loop_
_entity_poly.entity_id
_entity_poly.type
_entity_poly.pdbx_seq_one_letter_code
_entity_poly.pdbx_strand_id
1 'polypeptide(L)' 'MTNKLIKSVTHTAVGGDPAGFGLALEVARELHAPVARAPEVATTAAARSSRRSPARRRTVVRG' A
#
# COMPACT_ATOMS: atom_id res chain seq x y z
N MET A 1 40.90 13.14 -3.23
CA MET A 1 39.49 12.99 -2.82
C MET A 1 38.83 11.97 -3.74
N THR A 2 38.85 10.69 -3.40
CA THR A 2 38.28 9.63 -4.26
C THR A 2 36.83 9.38 -3.89
N ASN A 3 35.93 9.72 -4.82
CA ASN A 3 34.49 9.57 -4.69
C ASN A 3 34.13 8.07 -4.69
N LYS A 4 33.45 7.59 -3.64
CA LYS A 4 33.08 6.17 -3.53
C LYS A 4 31.80 5.94 -4.32
N LEU A 5 31.86 5.15 -5.39
CA LEU A 5 30.67 4.79 -6.18
C LEU A 5 29.71 3.95 -5.33
N ILE A 6 28.47 4.41 -5.16
CA ILE A 6 27.40 3.63 -4.53
C ILE A 6 26.86 2.65 -5.56
N LYS A 7 26.89 1.35 -5.24
CA LYS A 7 26.37 0.28 -6.10
C LYS A 7 24.94 -0.05 -5.64
N SER A 8 23.99 -0.05 -6.58
CA SER A 8 22.67 -0.63 -6.33
C SER A 8 22.79 -2.16 -6.36
N VAL A 9 22.25 -2.80 -5.33
CA VAL A 9 22.16 -4.27 -5.24
C VAL A 9 20.69 -4.63 -5.18
N THR A 10 20.24 -5.42 -6.14
CA THR A 10 18.85 -5.91 -6.17
C THR A 10 18.73 -7.06 -5.17
N HIS A 11 17.92 -6.87 -4.13
CA HIS A 11 17.57 -7.94 -3.21
C HIS A 11 16.25 -8.56 -3.64
N THR A 12 16.31 -9.83 -4.05
CA THR A 12 15.10 -10.61 -4.29
C THR A 12 14.55 -11.04 -2.93
N ALA A 13 13.57 -10.30 -2.41
CA ALA A 13 12.85 -10.70 -1.21
C ALA A 13 11.90 -11.85 -1.55
N VAL A 14 12.05 -12.99 -0.88
CA VAL A 14 11.10 -14.10 -0.97
C VAL A 14 9.87 -13.69 -0.17
N GLY A 15 8.78 -13.34 -0.87
CA GLY A 15 7.54 -12.88 -0.21
C GLY A 15 6.70 -11.91 -1.06
N GLY A 16 6.65 -12.11 -2.37
CA GLY A 16 5.96 -11.22 -3.30
C GLY A 16 4.58 -11.68 -3.76
N ASP A 17 4.10 -12.84 -3.30
CA ASP A 17 2.76 -13.32 -3.68
C ASP A 17 1.68 -12.43 -3.03
N PRO A 18 0.90 -11.68 -3.83
CA PRO A 18 -0.12 -10.78 -3.29
C PRO A 18 -1.22 -11.52 -2.53
N ALA A 19 -1.53 -12.77 -2.92
CA ALA A 19 -2.58 -13.57 -2.27
C ALA A 19 -2.13 -14.03 -0.88
N GLY A 20 -0.94 -14.60 -0.76
CA GLY A 20 -0.31 -14.96 0.51
C GLY A 20 -0.10 -13.77 1.43
N PHE A 21 0.25 -12.60 0.89
CA PHE A 21 0.36 -11.38 1.67
C PHE A 21 -1.00 -10.93 2.23
N GLY A 22 -2.06 -11.00 1.42
CA GLY A 22 -3.43 -10.73 1.87
C GLY A 22 -3.85 -11.61 3.05
N LEU A 23 -3.63 -12.92 2.92
CA LEU A 23 -3.92 -13.88 3.99
C LEU A 23 -3.09 -13.63 5.26
N ALA A 24 -1.80 -13.33 5.12
CA ALA A 24 -0.95 -13.03 6.27
C ALA A 24 -1.45 -11.80 7.05
N LEU A 25 -1.93 -10.77 6.35
CA LEU A 25 -2.52 -9.59 6.98
C LEU A 25 -3.86 -9.89 7.68
N GLU A 26 -4.67 -10.77 7.11
CA GLU A 26 -5.93 -11.19 7.73
C GLU A 26 -5.68 -11.96 9.04
N VAL A 27 -4.81 -12.97 8.99
CA VAL A 27 -4.41 -13.74 10.17
C VAL A 27 -3.77 -12.83 11.23
N ALA A 28 -2.92 -11.90 10.81
CA ALA A 28 -2.30 -10.96 11.74
C ALA A 28 -3.33 -10.08 12.46
N ARG A 29 -4.44 -9.70 11.81
CA ARG A 29 -5.52 -8.92 12.45
C ARG A 29 -6.35 -9.76 13.40
N GLU A 30 -6.58 -11.03 13.06
CA GLU A 30 -7.30 -11.96 13.93
C GLU A 30 -6.51 -12.21 15.22
N LEU A 31 -5.19 -12.40 15.10
CA LEU A 31 -4.31 -12.66 16.24
C LEU A 31 -3.92 -11.40 17.01
N HIS A 32 -3.87 -10.24 16.35
CA HIS A 32 -3.45 -8.98 16.96
C HIS A 32 -4.50 -7.90 16.76
N ALA A 33 -5.25 -7.64 17.84
CA ALA A 33 -6.16 -6.51 17.89
C ALA A 33 -5.37 -5.19 17.69
N PRO A 34 -5.87 -4.26 16.85
CA PRO A 34 -5.22 -2.98 16.64
C PRO A 34 -5.22 -2.16 17.94
N VAL A 35 -4.03 -1.87 18.45
CA VAL A 35 -3.84 -1.02 19.63
C VAL A 35 -3.83 0.45 19.21
N ALA A 36 -4.56 1.29 19.95
CA ALA A 36 -4.55 2.73 19.74
C ALA A 36 -3.12 3.26 19.91
N ARG A 37 -2.64 4.02 18.91
CA ARG A 37 -1.35 4.68 19.04
C ARG A 37 -1.46 5.84 20.03
N ALA A 38 -0.39 6.05 20.79
CA ALA A 38 -0.26 7.20 21.67
C ALA A 38 -0.38 8.51 20.87
N PRO A 39 -0.90 9.59 21.47
CA PRO A 39 -1.23 10.83 20.74
C PRO A 39 -0.03 11.47 20.04
N GLU A 40 1.17 11.32 20.58
CA GLU A 40 2.43 11.81 20.00
C GLU A 40 2.85 11.06 18.72
N VAL A 41 2.32 9.85 18.50
CA VAL A 41 2.60 9.00 17.30
C VAL A 41 1.36 8.87 16.40
N ALA A 42 0.22 9.38 16.85
CA ALA A 42 -1.02 9.33 16.09
C ALA A 42 -0.90 10.26 14.88
N THR A 43 -0.88 9.66 13.68
CA THR A 43 -1.00 10.45 12.45
C THR A 43 -2.42 11.00 12.38
N THR A 44 -2.57 12.31 12.22
CA THR A 44 -3.87 12.91 11.90
C THR A 44 -4.36 12.28 10.60
N ALA A 45 -5.43 11.48 10.68
CA ALA A 45 -6.02 10.87 9.49
C ALA A 45 -6.48 12.00 8.57
N ALA A 46 -5.73 12.26 7.50
CA ALA A 46 -6.19 13.15 6.45
C ALA A 46 -7.49 12.57 5.91
N ALA A 47 -8.59 13.33 6.00
CA ALA A 47 -9.88 12.95 5.45
C ALA A 47 -9.67 12.52 4.00
N ARG A 48 -9.81 11.22 3.74
CA ARG A 48 -9.58 10.63 2.42
C ARG A 48 -10.73 11.10 1.54
N SER A 49 -10.58 12.27 0.93
CA SER A 49 -11.53 12.83 -0.05
C SER A 49 -11.66 11.81 -1.17
N SER A 50 -12.80 11.12 -1.24
CA SER A 50 -13.14 10.23 -2.33
C SER A 50 -13.36 11.07 -3.58
N ARG A 51 -12.28 11.40 -4.31
CA ARG A 51 -12.40 11.95 -5.66
C ARG A 51 -12.96 10.85 -6.55
N ARG A 52 -14.29 10.81 -6.66
CA ARG A 52 -15.02 9.99 -7.63
C ARG A 52 -14.66 10.52 -9.02
N SER A 53 -13.71 9.87 -9.71
CA SER A 53 -13.44 10.17 -11.11
C SER A 53 -14.73 9.97 -11.93
N PRO A 54 -15.17 10.94 -12.74
CA PRO A 54 -16.32 10.72 -13.60
C PRO A 54 -15.98 9.63 -14.62
N ALA A 55 -16.74 8.53 -14.60
CA ALA A 55 -16.63 7.48 -15.59
C ALA A 55 -16.93 8.06 -16.97
N ARG A 56 -15.91 8.14 -17.84
CA ARG A 56 -16.05 8.55 -19.23
C ARG A 56 -16.92 7.52 -19.95
N ARG A 57 -18.23 7.79 -20.03
CA ARG A 57 -19.23 6.96 -20.72
C ARG A 57 -18.88 6.90 -22.21
N ARG A 58 -18.21 5.83 -22.66
CA ARG A 58 -18.06 5.53 -24.08
C ARG A 58 -19.38 4.96 -24.56
N THR A 59 -20.15 5.77 -25.28
CA THR A 59 -21.26 5.27 -26.10
C THR A 59 -20.67 4.37 -27.18
N VAL A 60 -21.05 3.09 -27.17
CA VAL A 60 -20.82 2.20 -28.31
C VAL A 60 -21.97 2.47 -29.28
N VAL A 61 -21.69 3.13 -30.39
CA VAL A 61 -22.60 3.16 -31.54
C VAL A 61 -22.59 1.76 -32.12
N ARG A 62 -23.70 1.02 -31.95
CA ARG A 62 -23.98 -0.19 -32.72
C ARG A 62 -24.44 0.30 -34.10
N GLY A 63 -23.59 0.08 -35.10
CA GLY A 63 -24.06 -0.05 -36.48
C GLY A 63 -24.84 -1.34 -36.65
#